data_AF-A0A3M0W7E4-F1
#
_entry.id   AF-A0A3M0W7E4-F1
#
_cell.length_a   1.000
_cell.length_b   1.000
_cell.length_c   1.000
_cell.angle_alpha   90.00
_cell.angle_beta   90.00
_cell.angle_gamma   90.00
#
_symmetry.space_group_name_H-M   'P 1'
#
loop_
_entity.id
_entity.type
_entity.pdbx_description
1 polymer ?
#
loop_
_entity_poly.entity_id
_entity_poly.type
_entity_poly.pdbx_seq_one_letter_code
_entity_poly.pdbx_strand_id
1 'polypeptide(L)'
;MAATPAAEAEALLVSIREQHSLHPLSIERDQPGPQKVNTAASPDRPDDPSSSLLSPSSLALDLNHYRELFSKLRFSYLEQVSKEKYVRSIVGDPPVVVSAADNAAMEEKLAGMKQELKARKEANAQLVVEMEQVARAVAQRYDQVKAGMHTLETLPREIDALQAEVDALKQQRLNMSLADTEAALKESRAQNAELDREIERLQRQMPAKDRECKKAERDLDMLERRRNEVTAQATEARRIRAEGGRDYIGEKGKWYAAQETVMNGLLGIGQAS
;
A
#
# COMPACT_ATOMS: atom_id res chain seq x y z
N MET A 1 -20.04 45.90 10.47
CA MET A 1 -20.50 45.05 9.35
C MET A 1 -19.66 43.79 9.42
N ALA A 2 -20.23 42.70 9.93
CA ALA A 2 -19.54 41.41 10.02
C ALA A 2 -19.51 40.82 8.60
N ALA A 3 -18.32 40.44 8.13
CA ALA A 3 -18.20 39.71 6.87
C ALA A 3 -18.99 38.40 7.00
N THR A 4 -19.84 38.11 6.01
CA THR A 4 -20.60 36.86 5.96
C THR A 4 -19.60 35.70 5.90
N PRO A 5 -19.79 34.59 6.64
CA PRO A 5 -18.84 33.47 6.65
C PRO A 5 -18.54 32.89 5.25
N ALA A 6 -19.47 33.06 4.30
CA ALA A 6 -19.27 32.71 2.90
C ALA A 6 -18.18 33.56 2.21
N ALA A 7 -18.12 34.87 2.49
CA ALA A 7 -17.12 35.77 1.92
C ALA A 7 -15.71 35.48 2.46
N GLU A 8 -15.60 35.07 3.71
CA GLU A 8 -14.33 34.63 4.31
C GLU A 8 -13.85 33.30 3.72
N ALA A 9 -14.76 32.35 3.47
CA ALA A 9 -14.45 31.08 2.82
C ALA A 9 -13.97 31.26 1.37
N GLU A 10 -14.61 32.15 0.60
CA GLU A 10 -14.18 32.48 -0.76
C GLU A 10 -12.80 33.17 -0.78
N ALA A 11 -12.55 34.11 0.12
CA ALA A 11 -11.25 34.77 0.24
C ALA A 11 -10.12 33.78 0.58
N LEU A 12 -10.40 32.79 1.44
CA LEU A 12 -9.46 31.72 1.76
C LEU A 12 -9.20 30.79 0.58
N LEU A 13 -10.22 30.42 -0.20
CA LEU A 13 -10.05 29.61 -1.41
C LEU A 13 -9.17 30.30 -2.45
N VAL A 14 -9.38 31.60 -2.66
CA VAL A 14 -8.54 32.40 -3.59
C VAL A 14 -7.09 32.41 -3.12
N SER A 15 -6.85 32.68 -1.83
CA SER A 15 -5.50 32.67 -1.24
C SER A 15 -4.80 31.31 -1.39
N ILE A 16 -5.50 30.20 -1.12
CA ILE A 16 -4.92 28.85 -1.26
C ILE A 16 -4.65 28.51 -2.74
N ARG A 17 -5.53 28.95 -3.66
CA ARG A 17 -5.35 28.73 -5.10
C ARG A 17 -4.16 29.52 -5.66
N GLU A 18 -3.95 30.74 -5.18
CA GLU A 18 -2.75 31.54 -5.48
C GLU A 18 -1.48 30.83 -4.97
N GLN A 19 -1.49 30.34 -3.72
CA GLN A 19 -0.37 29.56 -3.17
C GLN A 19 -0.08 28.28 -3.98
N HIS A 20 -1.12 27.56 -4.43
CA HIS A 20 -0.98 26.40 -5.30
C HIS A 20 -0.39 26.74 -6.68
N SER A 21 -0.72 27.92 -7.24
CA SER A 21 -0.18 28.37 -8.52
C SER A 21 1.31 28.72 -8.44
N LEU A 22 1.78 29.18 -7.27
CA LEU A 22 3.18 29.53 -7.02
C LEU A 22 4.07 28.29 -6.79
N HIS A 23 3.49 27.16 -6.35
CA HIS A 23 4.21 25.91 -6.10
C HIS A 23 3.54 24.71 -6.78
N PRO A 24 3.68 24.55 -8.11
CA PRO A 24 3.23 23.35 -8.80
C PRO A 24 4.12 22.16 -8.41
N LEU A 25 3.75 21.42 -7.37
CA LEU A 25 4.29 20.09 -7.10
C LEU A 25 3.85 19.16 -8.24
N SER A 26 4.65 19.13 -9.30
CA SER A 26 4.49 18.23 -10.45
C SER A 26 4.83 16.81 -10.02
N ILE A 27 3.84 16.11 -9.47
CA ILE A 27 3.77 14.66 -9.51
C ILE A 27 2.58 14.34 -10.42
N GLU A 28 2.81 14.47 -11.73
CA GLU A 28 1.90 13.94 -12.74
C GLU A 28 1.90 12.41 -12.59
N ARG A 29 0.87 11.94 -11.90
CA ARG A 29 0.50 10.55 -11.77
C ARG A 29 -0.09 10.11 -13.10
N ASP A 30 0.75 9.52 -13.94
CA ASP A 30 0.43 9.00 -15.26
C ASP A 30 -0.81 8.07 -15.19
N GLN A 31 -1.92 8.52 -15.79
CA GLN A 31 -3.14 7.72 -15.99
C GLN A 31 -3.29 7.45 -17.50
N PRO A 32 -3.41 6.19 -17.94
CA PRO A 32 -3.61 5.89 -19.35
C PRO A 32 -5.09 6.09 -19.72
N GLY A 33 -5.40 7.19 -20.38
CA GLY A 33 -6.67 7.38 -21.09
C GLY A 33 -6.57 6.86 -22.54
N PRO A 34 -7.61 6.21 -23.10
CA PRO A 34 -7.56 5.64 -24.43
C PRO A 34 -7.91 6.71 -25.47
N GLN A 35 -6.91 7.26 -26.17
CA GLN A 35 -7.18 8.09 -27.34
C GLN A 35 -7.08 7.27 -28.63
N LYS A 36 -8.27 7.00 -29.19
CA LYS A 36 -8.46 6.64 -30.60
C LYS A 36 -7.86 7.76 -31.47
N VAL A 37 -6.92 7.42 -32.34
CA VAL A 37 -6.64 8.21 -33.55
C VAL A 37 -6.66 7.26 -34.75
N ASN A 38 -7.68 7.46 -35.58
CA ASN A 38 -7.77 6.93 -36.91
C ASN A 38 -6.70 7.59 -37.80
N THR A 39 -5.85 6.81 -38.44
CA THR A 39 -5.23 7.18 -39.72
C THR A 39 -5.18 5.96 -40.62
N ALA A 40 -5.87 6.08 -41.76
CA ALA A 40 -5.95 5.07 -42.79
C ALA A 40 -4.82 5.21 -43.82
N ALA A 41 -4.41 4.05 -44.36
CA ALA A 41 -3.89 3.79 -45.72
C ALA A 41 -2.46 4.26 -46.11
N SER A 42 -1.51 3.31 -46.11
CA SER A 42 -0.96 2.68 -47.34
C SER A 42 0.03 1.55 -46.98
N PRO A 43 0.10 0.44 -47.75
CA PRO A 43 1.05 -0.66 -47.53
C PRO A 43 2.34 -0.47 -48.35
N ASP A 44 3.38 -1.22 -48.00
CA ASP A 44 4.75 -1.28 -48.57
C ASP A 44 5.77 -0.23 -48.13
N ARG A 45 6.45 -0.52 -47.01
CA ARG A 45 7.92 -0.48 -46.91
C ARG A 45 8.42 -1.23 -45.65
N PRO A 46 9.42 -2.11 -45.76
CA PRO A 46 10.06 -2.72 -44.61
C PRO A 46 11.16 -1.80 -44.04
N ASP A 47 11.39 -1.93 -42.73
CA ASP A 47 12.53 -1.40 -41.95
C ASP A 47 12.52 0.10 -41.56
N ASP A 48 11.77 0.41 -40.50
CA ASP A 48 12.11 1.50 -39.57
C ASP A 48 11.94 1.00 -38.10
N PRO A 49 13.03 0.71 -37.35
CA PRO A 49 12.95 0.23 -35.97
C PRO A 49 12.57 1.33 -34.96
N SER A 50 12.33 2.56 -35.40
CA SER A 50 12.24 3.73 -34.52
C SER A 50 10.85 4.00 -33.93
N SER A 51 9.80 3.28 -34.35
CA SER A 51 8.41 3.67 -34.04
C SER A 51 7.60 2.64 -33.25
N SER A 52 8.10 1.42 -33.02
CA SER A 52 7.25 0.31 -32.53
C SER A 52 7.46 -0.15 -31.08
N LEU A 53 8.37 0.46 -30.29
CA LEU A 53 8.83 -0.16 -29.03
C LEU A 53 8.79 0.71 -27.76
N LEU A 54 8.00 1.78 -27.71
CA LEU A 54 7.85 2.57 -26.47
C LEU A 54 6.75 2.03 -25.54
N SER A 55 6.56 0.71 -25.49
CA SER A 55 5.81 0.09 -24.40
C SER A 55 6.73 -0.06 -23.18
N PRO A 56 6.28 0.28 -21.96
CA PRO A 56 7.06 0.11 -20.73
C PRO A 56 7.66 -1.30 -20.58
N SER A 57 6.98 -2.31 -21.13
CA SER A 57 7.44 -3.70 -21.13
C SER A 57 8.65 -3.95 -22.06
N SER A 58 8.72 -3.27 -23.20
CA SER A 58 9.86 -3.37 -24.12
C SER A 58 11.11 -2.72 -23.54
N LEU A 59 10.93 -1.55 -22.91
CA LEU A 59 12.03 -0.84 -22.25
C LEU A 59 12.61 -1.64 -21.07
N ALA A 60 11.76 -2.35 -20.32
CA ALA A 60 12.22 -3.26 -19.26
C ALA A 60 13.04 -4.44 -19.80
N LEU A 61 12.66 -5.00 -20.95
CA LEU A 61 13.41 -6.09 -21.61
C LEU A 61 14.77 -5.59 -22.10
N ASP A 62 14.83 -4.42 -22.73
CA ASP A 62 16.08 -3.83 -23.21
C ASP A 62 17.03 -3.49 -22.06
N LEU A 63 16.52 -2.89 -20.97
CA LEU A 63 17.34 -2.62 -19.78
C LEU A 63 17.91 -3.90 -19.16
N ASN A 64 17.13 -4.98 -19.15
CA ASN A 64 17.61 -6.26 -18.64
C ASN A 64 18.67 -6.87 -19.58
N HIS A 65 18.46 -6.78 -20.90
CA HIS A 65 19.44 -7.21 -21.90
C HIS A 65 20.77 -6.46 -21.74
N TYR A 66 20.74 -5.13 -21.64
CA TYR A 66 21.96 -4.33 -21.43
C TYR A 66 22.63 -4.66 -20.09
N ARG A 67 21.86 -4.86 -19.02
CA ARG A 67 22.40 -5.27 -17.72
C ARG A 67 23.16 -6.59 -17.84
N GLU A 68 22.60 -7.59 -18.54
CA GLU A 68 23.26 -8.87 -18.76
C GLU A 68 24.51 -8.73 -19.65
N LEU A 69 24.42 -7.97 -20.75
CA LEU A 69 25.55 -7.71 -21.65
C LEU A 69 26.70 -7.03 -20.92
N PHE A 70 26.43 -5.94 -20.18
CA PHE A 70 27.46 -5.24 -19.43
C PHE A 70 28.02 -6.07 -18.28
N SER A 71 27.21 -6.94 -17.66
CA SER A 71 27.70 -7.88 -16.65
C SER A 71 28.68 -8.90 -17.25
N LYS A 72 28.34 -9.45 -18.43
CA LYS A 72 29.22 -10.38 -19.18
C LYS A 72 30.49 -9.68 -19.65
N LEU A 73 30.36 -8.47 -20.19
CA LEU A 73 31.50 -7.67 -20.66
C LEU A 73 32.43 -7.29 -19.51
N ARG A 74 31.88 -6.87 -18.37
CA ARG A 74 32.64 -6.60 -17.15
C ARG A 74 33.37 -7.85 -16.66
N PHE A 75 32.73 -9.01 -16.67
CA PHE A 75 33.37 -10.27 -16.26
C PHE A 75 34.53 -10.62 -17.21
N SER A 76 34.30 -10.60 -18.52
CA SER A 76 35.33 -10.88 -19.53
C SER A 76 36.51 -9.91 -19.45
N TYR A 77 36.25 -8.62 -19.27
CA TYR A 77 37.29 -7.61 -19.11
C TYR A 77 38.11 -7.84 -17.83
N LEU A 78 37.45 -8.04 -16.69
CA LEU A 78 38.14 -8.32 -15.43
C LEU A 78 38.98 -9.59 -15.53
N GLU A 79 38.45 -10.64 -16.14
CA GLU A 79 39.18 -11.88 -16.36
C GLU A 79 40.42 -11.65 -17.25
N GLN A 80 40.27 -10.91 -18.35
CA GLN A 80 41.37 -10.61 -19.25
C GLN A 80 42.46 -9.78 -18.56
N VAL A 81 42.10 -8.71 -17.86
CA VAL A 81 43.05 -7.87 -17.13
C VAL A 81 43.74 -8.66 -16.02
N SER A 82 43.00 -9.52 -15.31
CA SER A 82 43.59 -10.40 -14.29
C SER A 82 44.57 -11.40 -14.90
N LYS A 83 44.21 -12.04 -16.03
CA LYS A 83 45.11 -12.95 -16.76
C LYS A 83 46.37 -12.23 -17.24
N GLU A 84 46.22 -11.05 -17.85
CA GLU A 84 47.34 -10.25 -18.32
C GLU A 84 48.25 -9.82 -17.16
N LYS A 85 47.67 -9.31 -16.07
CA LYS A 85 48.41 -8.93 -14.88
C LYS A 85 49.14 -10.11 -14.24
N TYR A 86 48.52 -11.29 -14.22
CA TYR A 86 49.15 -12.52 -13.75
C TYR A 86 50.34 -12.90 -14.63
N VAL A 87 50.15 -12.97 -15.95
CA VAL A 87 51.23 -13.27 -16.90
C VAL A 87 52.36 -12.23 -16.77
N ARG A 88 52.04 -10.95 -16.65
CA ARG A 88 53.04 -9.89 -16.47
C ARG A 88 53.75 -9.97 -15.11
N SER A 89 53.09 -10.47 -14.06
CA SER A 89 53.73 -10.68 -12.75
C SER A 89 54.72 -11.83 -12.73
N ILE A 90 54.49 -12.88 -13.53
CA ILE A 90 55.38 -14.05 -13.63
C ILE A 90 56.46 -13.89 -14.69
N VAL A 91 56.19 -13.17 -15.78
CA VAL A 91 57.13 -12.95 -16.91
C VAL A 91 57.92 -11.64 -16.77
N GLY A 92 57.45 -10.69 -15.96
CA GLY A 92 58.15 -9.42 -15.71
C GLY A 92 59.48 -9.63 -14.99
N ASP A 93 60.48 -8.85 -15.36
CA ASP A 93 61.81 -8.85 -14.72
C ASP A 93 62.01 -7.52 -13.97
N PRO A 94 62.05 -7.50 -12.62
CA PRO A 94 61.96 -8.62 -11.69
C PRO A 94 60.52 -9.12 -11.46
N PRO A 95 60.31 -10.40 -11.14
CA PRO A 95 58.99 -10.98 -10.90
C PRO A 95 58.34 -10.33 -9.67
N VAL A 96 57.10 -9.88 -9.83
CA VAL A 96 56.34 -9.23 -8.76
C VAL A 96 55.71 -10.30 -7.88
N VAL A 97 56.43 -10.71 -6.84
CA VAL A 97 55.92 -11.63 -5.82
C VAL A 97 55.21 -10.81 -4.75
N VAL A 98 53.91 -11.03 -4.57
CA VAL A 98 53.15 -10.39 -3.49
C VAL A 98 53.66 -10.94 -2.17
N SER A 99 54.25 -10.08 -1.34
CA SER A 99 54.75 -10.51 -0.04
C SER A 99 53.62 -10.64 0.98
N ALA A 100 53.85 -11.41 2.05
CA ALA A 100 52.90 -11.49 3.16
C ALA A 100 52.64 -10.10 3.80
N ALA A 101 53.64 -9.21 3.78
CA ALA A 101 53.51 -7.84 4.26
C ALA A 101 52.58 -7.00 3.37
N ASP A 102 52.66 -7.17 2.04
CA ASP A 102 51.77 -6.47 1.10
C ASP A 102 50.31 -6.92 1.25
N ASN A 103 50.10 -8.22 1.47
CA ASN A 103 48.78 -8.77 1.75
C ASN A 103 48.20 -8.22 3.05
N ALA A 104 49.00 -8.19 4.13
CA ALA A 104 48.56 -7.63 5.41
C ALA A 104 48.19 -6.14 5.29
N ALA A 105 48.99 -5.35 4.56
CA ALA A 105 48.71 -3.94 4.32
C ALA A 105 47.44 -3.72 3.46
N MET A 106 47.17 -4.61 2.51
CA MET A 106 45.94 -4.57 1.69
C MET A 106 44.71 -4.99 2.49
N GLU A 107 44.82 -5.99 3.37
CA GLU A 107 43.74 -6.42 4.26
C GLU A 107 43.35 -5.32 5.24
N GLU A 108 44.32 -4.58 5.80
CA GLU A 108 44.07 -3.44 6.68
C GLU A 108 43.32 -2.32 5.95
N LYS A 109 43.75 -1.96 4.73
CA LYS A 109 43.05 -0.97 3.89
C LYS A 109 41.64 -1.41 3.53
N LEU A 110 41.46 -2.68 3.15
CA LEU A 110 40.15 -3.24 2.82
C LEU A 110 39.23 -3.28 4.05
N ALA A 111 39.77 -3.55 5.25
CA ALA A 111 39.01 -3.49 6.49
C ALA A 111 38.49 -2.08 6.75
N GLY A 112 39.34 -1.06 6.62
CA GLY A 112 38.95 0.35 6.74
C GLY A 112 37.88 0.77 5.74
N MET A 113 38.10 0.50 4.45
CA MET A 113 37.13 0.80 3.38
C MET A 113 35.81 0.06 3.58
N LYS A 114 35.84 -1.18 4.08
CA LYS A 114 34.63 -1.98 4.35
C LYS A 114 33.85 -1.41 5.52
N GLN A 115 34.51 -0.93 6.57
CA GLN A 115 33.86 -0.25 7.69
C GLN A 115 33.21 1.06 7.24
N GLU A 116 33.93 1.89 6.48
CA GLU A 116 33.39 3.14 5.93
C GLU A 116 32.18 2.88 5.01
N LEU A 117 32.26 1.87 4.15
CA LEU A 117 31.16 1.49 3.27
C LEU A 117 29.93 1.02 4.06
N LYS A 118 30.13 0.26 5.15
CA LYS A 118 29.03 -0.14 6.03
C LYS A 118 28.38 1.06 6.70
N ALA A 119 29.17 1.96 7.28
CA ALA A 119 28.67 3.17 7.91
C ALA A 119 27.87 4.04 6.93
N ARG A 120 28.36 4.21 5.69
CA ARG A 120 27.64 4.96 4.64
C ARG A 120 26.35 4.27 4.19
N LYS A 121 26.35 2.93 4.09
CA LYS A 121 25.13 2.18 3.77
C LYS A 121 24.08 2.30 4.85
N GLU A 122 24.49 2.24 6.12
CA GLU A 122 23.59 2.42 7.26
C GLU A 122 23.03 3.85 7.29
N ALA A 123 23.86 4.87 7.11
CA ALA A 123 23.42 6.26 7.03
C ALA A 123 22.46 6.51 5.85
N ASN A 124 22.74 5.93 4.67
CA ASN A 124 21.85 6.05 3.53
C ASN A 124 20.50 5.35 3.78
N ALA A 125 20.53 4.14 4.37
CA ALA A 125 19.31 3.43 4.72
C ALA A 125 18.45 4.22 5.72
N GLN A 126 19.07 4.86 6.72
CA GLN A 126 18.39 5.75 7.65
C GLN A 126 17.76 6.95 6.93
N LEU A 127 18.51 7.62 6.05
CA LEU A 127 18.02 8.76 5.29
C LEU A 127 16.83 8.39 4.38
N VAL A 128 16.86 7.21 3.75
CA VAL A 128 15.73 6.72 2.94
C VAL A 128 14.50 6.52 3.81
N VAL A 129 14.64 5.93 5.00
CA VAL A 129 13.52 5.75 5.94
C VAL A 129 12.94 7.09 6.38
N GLU A 130 13.79 8.06 6.73
CA GLU A 130 13.36 9.42 7.09
C GLU A 130 12.63 10.11 5.93
N MET A 131 13.19 10.03 4.72
CA MET A 131 12.58 10.62 3.52
C MET A 131 11.21 10.02 3.23
N GLU A 132 11.05 8.69 3.36
CA GLU A 132 9.75 8.05 3.18
C GLU A 132 8.74 8.46 4.27
N GLN A 133 9.18 8.62 5.52
CA GLN A 133 8.31 9.10 6.60
C GLN A 133 7.81 10.52 6.32
N VAL A 134 8.71 11.41 5.89
CA VAL A 134 8.37 12.78 5.51
C VAL A 134 7.43 12.78 4.29
N ALA A 135 7.72 11.99 3.26
CA ALA A 135 6.87 11.89 2.08
C ALA A 135 5.45 11.41 2.44
N ARG A 136 5.32 10.40 3.30
CA ARG A 136 4.03 9.90 3.80
C ARG A 136 3.28 10.99 4.59
N ALA A 137 3.97 11.71 5.47
CA ALA A 137 3.36 12.78 6.26
C ALA A 137 2.90 13.96 5.37
N VAL A 138 3.69 14.33 4.36
CA VAL A 138 3.34 15.39 3.40
C VAL A 138 2.13 14.98 2.54
N ALA A 139 2.11 13.74 2.04
CA ALA A 139 0.96 13.23 1.28
C ALA A 139 -0.33 13.27 2.10
N GLN A 140 -0.29 12.83 3.37
CA GLN A 140 -1.45 12.89 4.25
C GLN A 140 -1.94 14.33 4.50
N ARG A 141 -1.02 15.27 4.72
CA ARG A 141 -1.36 16.69 4.90
C ARG A 141 -1.96 17.28 3.63
N TYR A 142 -1.42 16.94 2.46
CA TYR A 142 -1.95 17.38 1.17
C TYR A 142 -3.37 16.86 0.96
N ASP A 143 -3.62 15.58 1.23
CA ASP A 143 -4.95 14.98 1.11
C ASP A 143 -5.96 15.65 2.06
N GLN A 144 -5.55 15.97 3.29
CA GLN A 144 -6.38 16.72 4.25
C GLN A 144 -6.72 18.12 3.77
N VAL A 145 -5.74 18.87 3.26
CA VAL A 145 -5.96 20.22 2.71
C VAL A 145 -6.90 20.14 1.50
N LYS A 146 -6.69 19.18 0.60
CA LYS A 146 -7.54 18.98 -0.58
C LYS A 146 -8.99 18.65 -0.20
N ALA A 147 -9.19 17.79 0.81
CA ALA A 147 -10.52 17.51 1.35
C ALA A 147 -11.16 18.75 1.99
N GLY A 148 -10.37 19.56 2.71
CA GLY A 148 -10.79 20.84 3.26
C GLY A 148 -11.21 21.83 2.17
N MET A 149 -10.46 21.93 1.08
CA MET A 149 -10.79 22.80 -0.06
C MET A 149 -12.11 22.39 -0.71
N HIS A 150 -12.33 21.09 -0.94
CA HIS A 150 -13.60 20.63 -1.49
C HIS A 150 -14.78 21.00 -0.58
N THR A 151 -14.64 20.79 0.73
CA THR A 151 -15.66 21.20 1.71
C THR A 151 -15.91 22.70 1.65
N LEU A 152 -14.85 23.50 1.52
CA LEU A 152 -14.95 24.96 1.46
C LEU A 152 -15.58 25.45 0.15
N GLU A 153 -15.50 24.68 -0.94
CA GLU A 153 -16.17 24.96 -2.21
C GLU A 153 -17.67 24.60 -2.19
N THR A 154 -18.05 23.52 -1.49
CA THR A 154 -19.46 23.04 -1.48
C THR A 154 -20.29 23.67 -0.38
N LEU A 155 -19.73 23.78 0.83
CA LEU A 155 -20.48 24.15 2.03
C LEU A 155 -21.13 25.55 1.95
N PRO A 156 -20.49 26.60 1.39
CA PRO A 156 -21.14 27.90 1.25
C PRO A 156 -22.39 27.85 0.37
N ARG A 157 -22.37 27.07 -0.72
CA ARG A 157 -23.52 26.91 -1.60
C ARG A 157 -24.67 26.18 -0.92
N GLU A 158 -24.35 25.17 -0.11
CA GLU A 158 -25.34 24.44 0.69
C GLU A 158 -25.95 25.35 1.77
N ILE A 159 -25.14 26.18 2.42
CA ILE A 159 -25.61 27.18 3.40
C ILE A 159 -26.57 28.17 2.74
N ASP A 160 -26.21 28.73 1.59
CA ASP A 160 -27.05 29.69 0.87
C ASP A 160 -28.37 29.04 0.42
N ALA A 161 -28.33 27.79 -0.05
CA ALA A 161 -29.51 27.03 -0.42
C ALA A 161 -30.44 26.76 0.78
N LEU A 162 -29.88 26.33 1.91
CA LEU A 162 -30.63 26.11 3.15
C LEU A 162 -31.20 27.41 3.72
N GLN A 163 -30.46 28.52 3.63
CA GLN A 163 -30.96 29.83 4.05
C GLN A 163 -32.15 30.27 3.19
N ALA A 164 -32.08 30.09 1.87
CA ALA A 164 -33.18 30.37 0.97
C ALA A 164 -34.41 29.50 1.28
N GLU A 165 -34.24 28.22 1.57
CA GLU A 165 -35.32 27.32 1.97
C GLU A 165 -35.93 27.73 3.31
N VAL A 166 -35.11 28.06 4.31
CA VAL A 166 -35.57 28.55 5.61
C VAL A 166 -36.38 29.83 5.47
N ASP A 167 -35.94 30.77 4.64
CA ASP A 167 -36.66 32.02 4.42
C ASP A 167 -37.95 31.81 3.63
N ALA A 168 -37.97 30.89 2.66
CA ALA A 168 -39.19 30.47 1.97
C ALA A 168 -40.20 29.83 2.94
N LEU A 169 -39.73 28.94 3.83
CA LEU A 169 -40.57 28.32 4.87
C LEU A 169 -41.08 29.33 5.89
N LYS A 170 -40.28 30.31 6.29
CA LYS A 170 -40.71 31.41 7.16
C LYS A 170 -41.80 32.25 6.49
N GLN A 171 -41.60 32.64 5.22
CA GLN A 171 -42.60 33.40 4.46
C GLN A 171 -43.89 32.60 4.30
N GLN A 172 -43.80 31.31 3.98
CA GLN A 172 -44.95 30.42 3.89
C GLN A 172 -45.70 30.36 5.22
N ARG A 173 -44.99 30.17 6.35
CA ARG A 173 -45.57 30.14 7.70
C ARG A 173 -46.24 31.46 8.11
N LEU A 174 -45.66 32.60 7.75
CA LEU A 174 -46.23 33.92 8.03
C LEU A 174 -47.47 34.22 7.18
N ASN A 175 -47.62 33.55 6.04
CA ASN A 175 -48.78 33.66 5.15
C ASN A 175 -49.87 32.61 5.41
N MET A 176 -49.70 31.72 6.40
CA MET A 176 -50.70 30.73 6.76
C MET A 176 -51.81 31.33 7.63
N SER A 177 -53.06 30.90 7.45
CA SER A 177 -54.15 31.29 8.34
C SER A 177 -53.97 30.63 9.72
N LEU A 178 -54.59 31.19 10.74
CA LEU A 178 -54.50 30.68 12.12
C LEU A 178 -54.95 29.21 12.21
N ALA A 179 -55.95 28.80 11.42
CA ALA A 179 -56.41 27.42 11.32
C ALA A 179 -55.36 26.47 10.72
N ASP A 180 -54.62 26.91 9.71
CA ASP A 180 -53.57 26.11 9.07
C ASP A 180 -52.36 25.91 10.00
N THR A 181 -52.02 26.93 10.79
CA THR A 181 -50.95 26.82 11.79
C THR A 181 -51.31 25.86 12.93
N GLU A 182 -52.57 25.84 13.37
CA GLU A 182 -53.04 24.86 14.37
C GLU A 182 -53.03 23.43 13.83
N ALA A 183 -53.39 23.22 12.56
CA ALA A 183 -53.32 21.92 11.90
C ALA A 183 -51.86 21.43 11.78
N ALA A 184 -50.94 22.29 11.33
CA ALA A 184 -49.51 21.97 11.24
C ALA A 184 -48.89 21.65 12.61
N LEU A 185 -49.35 22.33 13.67
CA LEU A 185 -48.88 22.10 15.03
C LEU A 185 -49.39 20.77 15.61
N LYS A 186 -50.63 20.37 15.26
CA LYS A 186 -51.15 19.04 15.60
C LYS A 186 -50.39 17.94 14.87
N GLU A 187 -50.11 18.12 13.58
CA GLU A 187 -49.34 17.16 12.78
C GLU A 187 -47.91 17.00 13.31
N SER A 188 -47.21 18.11 13.58
CA SER A 188 -45.86 18.07 14.16
C SER A 188 -45.83 17.40 15.54
N ARG A 189 -46.85 17.61 16.39
CA ARG A 189 -46.98 16.90 17.67
C ARG A 189 -47.20 15.40 17.48
N ALA A 190 -47.99 15.00 16.48
CA ALA A 190 -48.20 13.59 16.17
C ALA A 190 -46.91 12.92 15.68
N GLN A 191 -46.14 13.59 14.81
CA GLN A 191 -44.84 13.12 14.33
C GLN A 191 -43.81 13.01 15.45
N ASN A 192 -43.73 14.01 16.34
CA ASN A 192 -42.85 13.94 17.51
C ASN A 192 -43.23 12.77 18.44
N ALA A 193 -44.53 12.56 18.68
CA ALA A 193 -44.98 11.42 19.48
C ALA A 193 -44.63 10.07 18.84
N GLU A 194 -44.61 9.98 17.50
CA GLU A 194 -44.19 8.77 16.80
C GLU A 194 -42.67 8.55 16.88
N LEU A 195 -41.88 9.62 16.72
CA LEU A 195 -40.43 9.57 16.91
C LEU A 195 -40.07 9.17 18.35
N ASP A 196 -40.78 9.69 19.36
CA ASP A 196 -40.56 9.31 20.76
C ASP A 196 -40.84 7.82 20.99
N ARG A 197 -41.89 7.26 20.39
CA ARG A 197 -42.16 5.80 20.44
C ARG A 197 -41.05 4.99 19.78
N GLU A 198 -40.53 5.47 18.65
CA GLU A 198 -39.45 4.79 17.94
C GLU A 198 -38.14 4.84 18.74
N ILE A 199 -37.83 5.98 19.35
CA ILE A 199 -36.69 6.14 20.27
C ILE A 199 -36.83 5.16 21.43
N GLU A 200 -37.99 5.09 22.08
CA GLU A 200 -38.23 4.13 23.16
C GLU A 200 -38.07 2.67 22.69
N ARG A 201 -38.56 2.35 21.49
CA ARG A 201 -38.40 1.02 20.89
C ARG A 201 -36.93 0.66 20.71
N LEU A 202 -36.14 1.56 20.13
CA LEU A 202 -34.71 1.37 19.91
C LEU A 202 -33.94 1.29 21.23
N GLN A 203 -34.27 2.14 22.21
CA GLN A 203 -33.69 2.10 23.55
C GLN A 203 -33.97 0.76 24.26
N ARG A 204 -35.15 0.16 24.06
CA ARG A 204 -35.48 -1.18 24.59
C ARG A 204 -34.70 -2.30 23.87
N GLN A 205 -34.37 -2.13 22.59
CA GLN A 205 -33.61 -3.12 21.80
C GLN A 205 -32.09 -3.05 22.03
N MET A 206 -31.56 -1.87 22.37
CA MET A 206 -30.13 -1.63 22.57
C MET A 206 -29.45 -2.60 23.55
N PRO A 207 -29.99 -2.87 24.76
CA PRO A 207 -29.36 -3.78 25.71
C PRO A 207 -29.28 -5.23 25.21
N ALA A 208 -30.24 -5.68 24.40
CA ALA A 208 -30.20 -7.00 23.81
C ALA A 208 -29.09 -7.09 22.76
N LYS A 209 -28.97 -6.08 21.90
CA LYS A 209 -27.91 -5.99 20.89
C LYS A 209 -26.52 -5.84 21.51
N ASP A 210 -26.38 -5.06 22.57
CA ASP A 210 -25.13 -4.96 23.33
C ASP A 210 -24.70 -6.31 23.92
N ARG A 211 -25.65 -7.11 24.44
CA ARG A 211 -25.36 -8.47 24.90
C ARG A 211 -24.97 -9.42 23.77
N GLU A 212 -25.62 -9.31 22.61
CA GLU A 212 -25.26 -10.08 21.40
C GLU A 212 -23.84 -9.73 20.93
N CYS A 213 -23.50 -8.44 20.84
CA CYS A 213 -22.15 -7.98 20.47
C CYS A 213 -21.09 -8.48 21.47
N LYS A 214 -21.33 -8.33 22.78
CA LYS A 214 -20.41 -8.83 23.82
C LYS A 214 -20.23 -10.34 23.78
N LYS A 215 -21.27 -11.09 23.38
CA LYS A 215 -21.15 -12.54 23.17
C LYS A 215 -20.26 -12.84 21.95
N ALA A 216 -20.51 -12.15 20.84
CA ALA A 216 -19.70 -12.30 19.62
C ALA A 216 -18.23 -11.91 19.85
N GLU A 217 -17.95 -10.85 20.62
CA GLU A 217 -16.59 -10.45 21.01
C GLU A 217 -15.89 -11.56 21.82
N ARG A 218 -16.57 -12.15 22.80
CA ARG A 218 -16.01 -13.28 23.57
C ARG A 218 -15.74 -14.50 22.69
N ASP A 219 -16.64 -14.79 21.76
CA ASP A 219 -16.46 -15.89 20.81
C ASP A 219 -15.28 -15.62 19.88
N LEU A 220 -15.11 -14.38 19.41
CA LEU A 220 -13.94 -13.94 18.63
C LEU A 220 -12.64 -14.07 19.44
N ASP A 221 -12.60 -13.58 20.68
CA ASP A 221 -11.42 -13.71 21.55
C ASP A 221 -11.00 -15.17 21.74
N MET A 222 -11.98 -16.07 21.93
CA MET A 222 -11.71 -17.51 22.04
C MET A 222 -11.16 -18.09 20.74
N LEU A 223 -11.73 -17.71 19.59
CA LEU A 223 -11.26 -18.15 18.28
C LEU A 223 -9.87 -17.60 17.95
N GLU A 224 -9.57 -16.36 18.32
CA GLU A 224 -8.25 -15.76 18.16
C GLU A 224 -7.19 -16.45 19.00
N ARG A 225 -7.49 -16.77 20.28
CA ARG A 225 -6.59 -17.57 21.13
C ARG A 225 -6.32 -18.93 20.51
N ARG A 226 -7.37 -19.63 20.09
CA ARG A 226 -7.23 -20.94 19.43
C ARG A 226 -6.43 -20.85 18.13
N ARG A 227 -6.66 -19.81 17.33
CA ARG A 227 -5.87 -19.55 16.11
C ARG A 227 -4.41 -19.31 16.46
N ASN A 228 -4.12 -18.47 17.45
CA ASN A 228 -2.77 -18.18 17.90
C ASN A 228 -2.04 -19.44 18.39
N GLU A 229 -2.70 -20.27 19.19
CA GLU A 229 -2.19 -21.57 19.64
C GLU A 229 -1.87 -22.51 18.47
N VAL A 230 -2.80 -22.67 17.53
CA VAL A 230 -2.58 -23.51 16.33
C VAL A 230 -1.46 -22.97 15.48
N THR A 231 -1.38 -21.64 15.28
CA THR A 231 -0.28 -21.03 14.54
C THR A 231 1.05 -21.21 15.25
N ALA A 232 1.10 -21.08 16.58
CA ALA A 232 2.30 -21.29 17.38
C ALA A 232 2.78 -22.74 17.30
N GLN A 233 1.86 -23.71 17.42
CA GLN A 233 2.14 -25.13 17.22
C GLN A 233 2.67 -25.41 15.81
N ALA A 234 2.07 -24.80 14.78
CA ALA A 234 2.51 -24.95 13.40
C ALA A 234 3.89 -24.32 13.15
N THR A 235 4.19 -23.16 13.73
CA THR A 235 5.52 -22.52 13.63
C THR A 235 6.58 -23.33 14.36
N GLU A 236 6.25 -23.88 15.53
CA GLU A 236 7.19 -24.71 16.30
C GLU A 236 7.48 -26.03 15.58
N ALA A 237 6.46 -26.68 15.02
CA ALA A 237 6.64 -27.86 14.18
C ALA A 237 7.51 -27.57 12.94
N ARG A 238 7.36 -26.38 12.32
CA ARG A 238 8.24 -25.92 11.22
C ARG A 238 9.67 -25.67 11.71
N ARG A 239 9.84 -25.08 12.90
CA ARG A 239 11.16 -24.81 13.50
C ARG A 239 11.91 -26.12 13.80
N ILE A 240 11.24 -27.08 14.44
CA ILE A 240 11.79 -28.42 14.71
C ILE A 240 12.21 -29.11 13.40
N ARG A 241 11.39 -29.01 12.34
CA ARG A 241 11.72 -29.54 11.01
C ARG A 241 12.96 -28.87 10.41
N ALA A 242 13.12 -27.55 10.59
CA ALA A 242 14.27 -26.80 10.09
C ALA A 242 15.56 -27.08 10.90
N GLU A 243 15.45 -27.30 12.20
CA GLU A 243 16.56 -27.61 13.12
C GLU A 243 16.96 -29.11 13.08
N GLY A 244 16.30 -29.93 12.26
CA GLY A 244 16.62 -31.35 12.09
C GLY A 244 16.17 -32.25 13.26
N GLY A 245 15.25 -31.77 14.10
CA GLY A 245 14.65 -32.58 15.17
C GLY A 245 13.75 -33.69 14.60
N ARG A 246 13.79 -34.87 15.22
CA ARG A 246 12.92 -36.01 14.84
C ARG A 246 11.45 -35.62 15.02
N ASP A 247 10.71 -35.52 13.92
CA ASP A 247 9.27 -35.23 13.88
C ASP A 247 8.49 -36.46 14.34
N TYR A 248 8.40 -36.65 15.66
CA TYR A 248 7.74 -37.81 16.27
C TYR A 248 6.26 -37.93 15.85
N ILE A 249 5.58 -36.80 15.63
CA ILE A 249 4.17 -36.76 15.23
C ILE A 249 4.03 -37.12 13.74
N GLY A 250 4.88 -36.56 12.88
CA GLY A 250 4.92 -36.91 11.46
C GLY A 250 5.34 -38.36 11.21
N GLU A 251 6.32 -38.88 11.95
CA GLU A 251 6.71 -40.30 11.91
C GLU A 251 5.58 -41.22 12.36
N LYS A 252 4.88 -40.86 13.45
CA LYS A 252 3.71 -41.62 13.93
C LYS A 252 2.55 -41.54 12.93
N GLY A 253 2.35 -40.40 12.27
CA GLY A 253 1.37 -40.24 11.18
C GLY A 253 1.70 -41.09 9.96
N LYS A 254 2.98 -41.12 9.54
CA LYS A 254 3.45 -42.03 8.48
C LYS A 254 3.31 -43.50 8.87
N TRP A 255 3.57 -43.83 10.14
CA TRP A 255 3.38 -45.19 10.67
C TRP A 255 1.91 -45.60 10.68
N TYR A 256 1.00 -44.74 11.15
CA TYR A 256 -0.44 -45.00 11.09
C TYR A 256 -0.94 -45.09 9.65
N ALA A 257 -0.49 -44.24 8.73
CA ALA A 257 -0.85 -44.33 7.31
C ALA A 257 -0.33 -45.62 6.66
N ALA A 258 0.89 -46.05 7.01
CA ALA A 258 1.43 -47.34 6.57
C ALA A 258 0.62 -48.52 7.15
N GLN A 259 0.26 -48.44 8.44
CA GLN A 259 -0.57 -49.46 9.09
C GLN A 259 -1.98 -49.50 8.51
N GLU A 260 -2.58 -48.34 8.21
CA GLU A 260 -3.86 -48.21 7.53
C GLU A 260 -3.80 -48.79 6.12
N THR A 261 -2.72 -48.55 5.37
CA THR A 261 -2.52 -49.15 4.03
C THR A 261 -2.45 -50.68 4.12
N VAL A 262 -1.73 -51.21 5.11
CA VAL A 262 -1.65 -52.66 5.36
C VAL A 262 -3.01 -53.22 5.79
N MET A 263 -3.73 -52.54 6.68
CA MET A 263 -5.06 -52.95 7.15
C MET A 263 -6.10 -52.90 6.03
N ASN A 264 -6.10 -51.84 5.22
CA ASN A 264 -6.98 -51.70 4.06
C ASN A 264 -6.67 -52.73 2.97
N GLY A 265 -5.40 -53.12 2.80
CA GLY A 265 -4.98 -54.23 1.94
C GLY A 265 -5.45 -55.60 2.46
N LEU A 266 -5.37 -55.83 3.77
CA LEU A 266 -5.85 -57.07 4.41
C LEU A 266 -7.37 -57.18 4.46
N LEU A 267 -8.07 -56.06 4.64
CA LEU A 267 -9.53 -55.99 4.68
C LEU A 267 -10.16 -55.85 3.29
N GLY A 268 -9.35 -55.67 2.23
CA GLY A 268 -9.81 -55.57 0.84
C GLY A 268 -10.58 -54.29 0.51
N ILE A 269 -10.45 -53.24 1.33
CA ILE A 269 -11.25 -52.00 1.22
C ILE A 269 -10.59 -50.96 0.28
N GLY A 270 -9.38 -51.23 -0.23
CA GLY A 270 -8.56 -50.27 -1.00
C GLY A 270 -8.25 -50.60 -2.46
N GLN A 271 -9.02 -51.49 -3.11
CA GLN A 271 -8.95 -51.71 -4.56
C GLN A 271 -10.37 -51.62 -5.14
N ALA A 272 -10.83 -50.40 -5.35
CA ALA A 272 -11.93 -50.10 -6.25
C ALA A 272 -11.44 -49.02 -7.23
N SER A 273 -11.54 -49.36 -8.52
CA SER A 273 -11.66 -48.37 -9.60
C SER A 273 -12.84 -47.44 -9.35
#